data_AF-A0A5N5VZA7-F1
#
_entry.id   AF-A0A5N5VZA7-F1
#
_cell.length_a   1.000
_cell.length_b   1.000
_cell.length_c   1.000
_cell.angle_alpha   90.00
_cell.angle_beta   90.00
_cell.angle_gamma   90.00
#
_symmetry.space_group_name_H-M   'P 1'
#
loop_
_entity.id
_entity.type
_entity.pdbx_description
1 polymer ?
#
loop_
_entity_poly.entity_id
_entity_poly.type
_entity_poly.pdbx_seq_one_letter_code
_entity_poly.pdbx_strand_id
1 'polypeptide(L)'
;MSNGTTDDVRLWGGRFADGPAEALAKLSASVHFDWRLAPYDIAGSRAHARVLHKAGLLTADELAAMLDGLDRLEADVATGAFTGTVADEDVHTALERGLLERLGPDLGGKLRAGRSRNDQVATLFRMYLRDHARIIGGLLAELQEALVGLAEAHQDVAMPGRTHLQHAQPVLFAHHVLAHVQALGRDAERLRQWDERTAVSPYGSGALAGSSLGLDPEAVAADLGFERGSVGNSIDGTASRDFVAEFAFITAMIGVDLSRIAEEVIIWNTKEFSFVTLHDAFSTGSSIMPQKKNPDIAELARGKSGRLIGNLTGLLATLKALPLAYNRDLQEDKEPVFDSCDQLEILLPAFTGMMATLTVHRERMEELAPAGFSLATDIAEWLVREGVPFRVAHEVAGECVKECERLGIELDALTDEQFAAISPHLTPEVRTVLDVPGALASRSGRGGTAPCAVAAQLAEVKADLVVQREWAGAKRG
;
A
#
# COMPACT_ATOMS: atom_id res chain seq x y z
N MET A 1 55.74 8.47 -21.86
CA MET A 1 54.86 7.96 -20.79
C MET A 1 53.89 9.07 -20.47
N SER A 2 52.74 9.12 -21.15
CA SER A 2 51.67 10.06 -20.80
C SER A 2 50.87 9.43 -19.66
N ASN A 3 50.81 10.10 -18.52
CA ASN A 3 49.89 9.77 -17.46
C ASN A 3 48.46 9.90 -18.01
N GLY A 4 47.81 8.78 -18.27
CA GLY A 4 46.37 8.73 -18.50
C GLY A 4 45.68 9.06 -17.18
N THR A 5 45.32 10.32 -17.00
CA THR A 5 44.30 10.70 -16.04
C THR A 5 42.99 10.12 -16.57
N THR A 6 42.37 9.24 -15.78
CA THR A 6 40.97 8.86 -15.94
C THR A 6 40.15 10.14 -15.87
N ASP A 7 39.75 10.67 -17.02
CA ASP A 7 38.83 11.79 -17.09
C ASP A 7 37.53 11.39 -16.37
N ASP A 8 37.13 12.23 -15.42
CA ASP A 8 35.89 12.07 -14.64
C ASP A 8 34.71 11.96 -15.62
N VAL A 9 34.06 10.78 -15.68
CA VAL A 9 32.98 10.53 -16.65
C VAL A 9 31.79 11.39 -16.28
N ARG A 10 31.49 12.38 -17.11
CA ARG A 10 30.31 13.25 -16.95
C ARG A 10 29.49 13.24 -18.23
N LEU A 11 28.18 13.07 -18.08
CA LEU A 11 27.26 13.02 -19.23
C LEU A 11 26.93 14.41 -19.79
N TRP A 12 27.33 15.45 -19.06
CA TRP A 12 27.26 16.86 -19.44
C TRP A 12 28.57 17.53 -19.00
N GLY A 13 29.07 18.50 -19.77
CA GLY A 13 30.36 19.11 -19.41
C GLY A 13 31.10 19.78 -20.56
N GLY A 14 30.95 19.29 -21.79
CA GLY A 14 31.74 19.76 -22.95
C GLY A 14 31.60 21.25 -23.31
N ARG A 15 30.69 21.99 -22.66
CA ARG A 15 30.49 23.43 -22.83
C ARG A 15 31.05 24.28 -21.68
N PHE A 16 31.35 23.70 -20.53
CA PHE A 16 31.77 24.44 -19.34
C PHE A 16 33.29 24.65 -19.35
N ALA A 17 33.73 25.91 -19.17
CA ALA A 17 35.16 26.25 -19.10
C ALA A 17 35.79 25.78 -17.78
N ASP A 18 35.00 25.75 -16.70
CA ASP A 18 35.38 25.32 -15.36
C ASP A 18 34.46 24.16 -14.90
N GLY A 19 34.91 23.37 -13.92
CA GLY A 19 34.08 22.35 -13.28
C GLY A 19 32.97 22.93 -12.38
N PRO A 20 31.96 22.13 -11.98
CA PRO A 20 30.95 22.58 -11.03
C PRO A 20 31.59 22.89 -9.68
N ALA A 21 31.06 23.90 -8.99
CA ALA A 21 31.42 24.14 -7.59
C ALA A 21 31.02 22.94 -6.72
N GLU A 22 31.79 22.67 -5.67
CA GLU A 22 31.55 21.54 -4.75
C GLU A 22 30.11 21.54 -4.18
N ALA A 23 29.57 22.73 -3.87
CA ALA A 23 28.20 22.87 -3.37
C ALA A 23 27.15 22.41 -4.40
N LEU A 24 27.36 22.71 -5.69
CA LEU A 24 26.47 22.24 -6.75
C LEU A 24 26.57 20.73 -6.92
N ALA A 25 27.79 20.18 -6.94
CA ALA A 25 28.00 18.74 -7.07
C ALA A 25 27.30 17.94 -5.96
N LYS A 26 27.38 18.41 -4.70
CA LYS A 26 26.68 17.79 -3.57
C LYS A 26 25.17 17.88 -3.69
N LEU A 27 24.64 19.01 -4.14
CA LEU A 27 23.20 19.21 -4.29
C LEU A 27 22.61 18.39 -5.45
N SER A 28 23.36 18.22 -6.54
CA SER A 28 22.89 17.49 -7.72
C SER A 28 22.96 15.98 -7.57
N ALA A 29 23.80 15.48 -6.65
CA ALA A 29 24.10 14.06 -6.52
C ALA A 29 22.89 13.26 -6.03
N SER A 30 22.47 12.25 -6.79
CA SER A 30 21.39 11.31 -6.45
C SER A 30 21.88 9.88 -6.26
N VAL A 31 23.14 9.57 -6.59
CA VAL A 31 23.72 8.22 -6.51
C VAL A 31 23.50 7.51 -5.17
N HIS A 32 23.41 8.27 -4.08
CA HIS A 32 23.20 7.75 -2.74
C HIS A 32 21.79 7.17 -2.49
N PHE A 33 20.79 7.53 -3.31
CA PHE A 33 19.44 6.96 -3.25
C PHE A 33 19.01 6.27 -4.56
N ASP A 34 19.47 6.75 -5.72
CA ASP A 34 19.02 6.25 -7.02
C ASP A 34 19.77 5.01 -7.53
N TRP A 35 20.81 4.55 -6.81
CA TRP A 35 21.49 3.29 -7.11
C TRP A 35 20.52 2.08 -7.16
N ARG A 36 19.39 2.19 -6.47
CA ARG A 36 18.26 1.26 -6.53
C ARG A 36 17.70 1.06 -7.94
N LEU A 37 17.91 2.03 -8.84
CA LEU A 37 17.47 1.96 -10.23
C LEU A 37 18.45 1.22 -11.15
N ALA A 38 19.62 0.80 -10.66
CA ALA A 38 20.66 0.22 -11.50
C ALA A 38 20.20 -1.00 -12.32
N PRO A 39 19.46 -1.99 -11.77
CA PRO A 39 18.96 -3.12 -12.57
C PRO A 39 18.05 -2.68 -13.71
N TYR A 40 17.20 -1.69 -13.46
CA TYR A 40 16.26 -1.14 -14.44
C TYR A 40 17.00 -0.35 -15.53
N ASP A 41 18.05 0.39 -15.16
CA ASP A 41 18.88 1.15 -16.11
C ASP A 41 19.63 0.23 -17.08
N ILE A 42 20.16 -0.89 -16.57
CA ILE A 42 20.84 -1.90 -17.39
C ILE A 42 19.82 -2.58 -18.31
N ALA A 43 18.63 -2.94 -17.83
CA ALA A 43 17.55 -3.46 -18.67
C ALA A 43 17.18 -2.49 -19.79
N GLY A 44 16.96 -1.20 -19.46
CA GLY A 44 16.71 -0.14 -20.43
C GLY A 44 17.86 0.05 -21.43
N SER A 45 19.10 -0.15 -21.00
CA SER A 45 20.29 -0.09 -21.85
C SER A 45 20.35 -1.25 -22.84
N ARG A 46 19.97 -2.47 -22.45
CA ARG A 46 19.86 -3.61 -23.37
C ARG A 46 18.81 -3.36 -24.45
N ALA A 47 17.62 -2.92 -24.06
CA ALA A 47 16.54 -2.61 -24.99
C ALA A 47 16.95 -1.54 -26.00
N HIS A 48 17.62 -0.48 -25.52
CA HIS A 48 18.13 0.58 -26.38
C HIS A 48 19.21 0.10 -27.34
N ALA A 49 20.15 -0.75 -26.91
CA ALA A 49 21.15 -1.34 -27.79
C ALA A 49 20.51 -2.13 -28.94
N ARG A 50 19.45 -2.90 -28.67
CA ARG A 50 18.71 -3.64 -29.71
C ARG A 50 18.07 -2.70 -30.73
N VAL A 51 17.50 -1.59 -30.29
CA VAL A 51 16.88 -0.61 -31.19
C VAL A 51 17.91 0.18 -31.98
N LEU A 52 19.07 0.51 -31.39
CA LEU A 52 20.20 1.08 -32.13
C LEU A 52 20.68 0.15 -33.25
N HIS A 53 20.79 -1.15 -32.97
CA HIS A 53 21.14 -2.13 -33.99
C HIS A 53 20.09 -2.19 -35.12
N LYS A 54 18.80 -2.23 -34.77
CA LYS A 54 17.70 -2.22 -35.74
C LYS A 54 17.72 -0.96 -36.63
N ALA A 55 18.15 0.17 -36.08
CA ALA A 55 18.34 1.43 -36.80
C ALA A 55 19.67 1.52 -37.60
N GLY A 56 20.50 0.47 -37.58
CA GLY A 56 21.80 0.45 -38.28
C GLY A 56 22.91 1.26 -37.60
N LEU A 57 22.72 1.64 -36.33
CA LEU A 57 23.69 2.43 -35.54
C LEU A 57 24.64 1.55 -34.73
N LEU A 58 24.36 0.26 -34.63
CA LEU A 58 25.28 -0.79 -34.15
C LEU A 58 25.34 -1.92 -35.16
N THR A 59 26.55 -2.44 -35.43
CA THR A 59 26.68 -3.71 -36.17
C THR A 59 26.22 -4.89 -35.32
N ALA A 60 26.07 -6.07 -35.92
CA ALA A 60 25.71 -7.28 -35.18
C ALA A 60 26.77 -7.65 -34.12
N ASP A 61 28.06 -7.52 -34.47
CA ASP A 61 29.17 -7.77 -33.54
C ASP A 61 29.21 -6.75 -32.41
N GLU A 62 28.93 -5.47 -32.72
CA GLU A 62 28.84 -4.41 -31.71
C GLU A 62 27.66 -4.62 -30.76
N LEU A 63 26.50 -5.05 -31.27
CA LEU A 63 25.36 -5.41 -30.41
C LEU A 63 25.72 -6.58 -29.49
N ALA A 64 26.33 -7.65 -30.01
CA ALA A 64 26.71 -8.80 -29.21
C ALA A 64 27.69 -8.41 -28.09
N ALA A 65 28.71 -7.61 -28.41
CA ALA A 65 29.66 -7.10 -27.43
C ALA A 65 29.01 -6.14 -26.41
N MET A 66 28.06 -5.30 -26.84
CA MET A 66 27.31 -4.41 -25.95
C MET A 66 26.49 -5.20 -24.92
N LEU A 67 25.76 -6.22 -25.37
CA LEU A 67 24.94 -7.05 -24.49
C LEU A 67 25.81 -7.84 -23.49
N ASP A 68 26.92 -8.44 -23.94
CA ASP A 68 27.88 -9.10 -23.04
C ASP A 68 28.48 -8.13 -22.00
N GLY A 69 28.81 -6.90 -22.41
CA GLY A 69 29.31 -5.87 -21.50
C GLY A 69 28.28 -5.48 -20.43
N LEU A 70 27.01 -5.35 -20.81
CA LEU A 70 25.90 -5.07 -19.90
C LEU A 70 25.63 -6.24 -18.94
N ASP A 71 25.71 -7.48 -19.41
CA ASP A 71 25.52 -8.68 -18.57
C ASP A 71 26.63 -8.82 -17.53
N ARG A 72 27.89 -8.55 -17.91
CA ARG A 72 29.01 -8.47 -16.96
C ARG A 72 28.84 -7.34 -15.96
N LEU A 73 28.40 -6.16 -16.41
CA LEU A 73 28.13 -5.03 -15.53
C LEU A 73 27.02 -5.35 -14.52
N GLU A 74 25.94 -5.99 -14.95
CA GLU A 74 24.85 -6.42 -14.07
C GLU A 74 25.31 -7.41 -13.00
N ALA A 75 26.13 -8.40 -13.38
CA ALA A 75 26.71 -9.35 -12.43
C ALA A 75 27.59 -8.65 -11.37
N ASP A 76 28.38 -7.66 -11.79
CA ASP A 76 29.22 -6.89 -10.88
C ASP A 76 28.40 -5.96 -9.96
N VAL A 77 27.31 -5.37 -10.47
CA VAL A 77 26.35 -4.61 -9.65
C VAL A 77 25.66 -5.50 -8.63
N ALA A 78 25.19 -6.68 -9.04
CA ALA A 78 24.49 -7.63 -8.16
C ALA A 78 25.38 -8.18 -7.04
N THR A 79 26.67 -8.37 -7.30
CA THR A 79 27.65 -8.85 -6.30
C THR A 79 28.25 -7.72 -5.46
N GLY A 80 28.01 -6.45 -5.82
CA GLY A 80 28.64 -5.29 -5.21
C GLY A 80 30.11 -5.08 -5.64
N ALA A 81 30.61 -5.84 -6.61
CA ALA A 81 31.93 -5.63 -7.20
C ALA A 81 32.00 -4.30 -8.00
N PHE A 82 30.86 -3.80 -8.46
CA PHE A 82 30.71 -2.47 -9.02
C PHE A 82 29.62 -1.69 -8.27
N THR A 83 29.92 -0.45 -7.88
CA THR A 83 28.96 0.45 -7.22
C THR A 83 29.16 1.90 -7.67
N GLY A 84 28.13 2.72 -7.44
CA GLY A 84 28.23 4.17 -7.56
C GLY A 84 29.17 4.76 -6.50
N THR A 85 29.86 5.83 -6.86
CA THR A 85 30.81 6.54 -5.99
C THR A 85 30.38 7.99 -5.81
N VAL A 86 30.97 8.70 -4.85
CA VAL A 86 30.70 10.13 -4.63
C VAL A 86 31.10 11.03 -5.81
N ALA A 87 31.89 10.51 -6.75
CA ALA A 87 32.25 11.21 -7.98
C ALA A 87 31.15 11.08 -9.05
N ASP A 88 30.30 10.06 -8.96
CA ASP A 88 29.19 9.87 -9.87
C ASP A 88 28.01 10.76 -9.43
N GLU A 89 27.48 11.56 -10.36
CA GLU A 89 26.30 12.38 -10.09
C GLU A 89 25.06 11.51 -9.77
N ASP A 90 24.84 10.48 -10.58
CA ASP A 90 23.66 9.63 -10.55
C ASP A 90 24.02 8.19 -10.96
N VAL A 91 23.08 7.26 -10.75
CA VAL A 91 23.20 5.86 -11.19
C VAL A 91 23.53 5.73 -12.68
N HIS A 92 23.01 6.62 -13.53
CA HIS A 92 23.23 6.57 -14.98
C HIS A 92 24.70 6.86 -15.34
N THR A 93 25.29 7.84 -14.67
CA THR A 93 26.71 8.22 -14.83
C THR A 93 27.62 7.11 -14.35
N ALA A 94 27.30 6.53 -13.19
CA ALA A 94 28.04 5.40 -12.65
C ALA A 94 27.99 4.18 -13.60
N LEU A 95 26.81 3.79 -14.09
CA LEU A 95 26.69 2.65 -15.01
C LEU A 95 27.34 2.92 -16.37
N GLU A 96 27.29 4.15 -16.88
CA GLU A 96 28.01 4.50 -18.09
C GLU A 96 29.52 4.39 -17.90
N ARG A 97 30.06 4.88 -16.78
CA ARG A 97 31.47 4.68 -16.42
C ARG A 97 31.82 3.20 -16.39
N GLY A 98 31.00 2.37 -15.74
CA GLY A 98 31.20 0.92 -15.70
C GLY A 98 31.17 0.26 -17.08
N LEU A 99 30.33 0.74 -17.99
CA LEU A 99 30.26 0.26 -19.36
C LEU A 99 31.48 0.67 -20.19
N LEU A 100 31.94 1.92 -20.06
CA LEU A 100 33.14 2.44 -20.72
C LEU A 100 34.41 1.70 -20.27
N GLU A 101 34.53 1.39 -18.98
CA GLU A 101 35.62 0.58 -18.44
C GLU A 101 35.67 -0.83 -19.06
N ARG A 102 34.51 -1.41 -19.40
CA ARG A 102 34.38 -2.77 -19.95
C ARG A 102 34.51 -2.85 -21.46
N LEU A 103 33.98 -1.86 -22.18
CA LEU A 103 33.84 -1.89 -23.64
C LEU A 103 34.71 -0.85 -24.36
N GLY A 104 35.38 0.03 -23.61
CA GLY A 104 36.12 1.16 -24.14
C GLY A 104 35.22 2.33 -24.60
N PRO A 105 35.83 3.50 -24.86
CA PRO A 105 35.10 4.72 -25.17
C PRO A 105 34.34 4.67 -26.50
N ASP A 106 34.87 3.93 -27.48
CA ASP A 106 34.28 3.88 -28.83
C ASP A 106 32.96 3.10 -28.83
N LEU A 107 32.96 1.85 -28.33
CA LEU A 107 31.75 1.03 -28.30
C LEU A 107 30.81 1.47 -27.18
N GLY A 108 31.30 1.63 -25.95
CA GLY A 108 30.47 2.05 -24.81
C GLY A 108 29.82 3.41 -25.03
N GLY A 109 30.53 4.33 -25.69
CA GLY A 109 30.00 5.66 -26.03
C GLY A 109 28.83 5.65 -27.02
N LYS A 110 28.71 4.64 -27.89
CA LYS A 110 27.62 4.54 -28.88
C LYS A 110 26.25 4.35 -28.24
N LEU A 111 26.17 3.79 -27.04
CA LEU A 111 24.89 3.54 -26.36
C LEU A 111 24.09 4.84 -26.09
N ARG A 112 24.76 5.99 -26.01
CA ARG A 112 24.09 7.29 -25.78
C ARG A 112 23.32 7.82 -26.98
N ALA A 113 23.54 7.29 -28.18
CA ALA A 113 22.92 7.81 -29.39
C ALA A 113 21.38 7.77 -29.28
N GLY A 114 20.72 8.93 -29.43
CA GLY A 114 19.26 9.03 -29.43
C GLY A 114 18.56 8.80 -28.10
N ARG A 115 19.30 8.72 -26.98
CA ARG A 115 18.79 8.59 -25.61
C ARG A 115 18.95 9.90 -24.85
N SER A 116 18.02 10.22 -23.96
CA SER A 116 18.18 11.32 -22.99
C SER A 116 18.08 10.78 -21.57
N ARG A 117 18.60 11.53 -20.59
CA ARG A 117 18.32 11.21 -19.18
C ARG A 117 16.84 11.41 -18.84
N ASN A 118 16.14 12.33 -19.52
CA ASN A 118 14.77 12.71 -19.18
C ASN A 118 13.76 11.58 -19.42
N ASP A 119 13.82 10.92 -20.57
CA ASP A 119 12.97 9.78 -20.90
C ASP A 119 13.45 8.49 -20.25
N GLN A 120 14.77 8.32 -20.13
CA GLN A 120 15.39 7.21 -19.38
C GLN A 120 14.88 7.18 -17.94
N VAL A 121 15.08 8.25 -17.16
CA VAL A 121 14.72 8.28 -15.73
C VAL A 121 13.22 8.10 -15.50
N ALA A 122 12.37 8.67 -16.37
CA ALA A 122 10.92 8.50 -16.29
C ALA A 122 10.52 7.03 -16.56
N THR A 123 11.19 6.37 -17.51
CA THR A 123 10.95 4.95 -17.81
C THR A 123 11.39 4.06 -16.65
N LEU A 124 12.61 4.25 -16.14
CA LEU A 124 13.14 3.43 -15.04
C LEU A 124 12.26 3.51 -13.81
N PHE A 125 11.77 4.71 -13.51
CA PHE A 125 11.00 4.91 -12.31
C PHE A 125 9.61 4.29 -12.39
N ARG A 126 8.98 4.28 -13.58
CA ARG A 126 7.79 3.47 -13.82
C ARG A 126 8.07 1.99 -13.61
N MET A 127 9.19 1.48 -14.15
CA MET A 127 9.55 0.06 -13.95
C MET A 127 9.70 -0.27 -12.47
N TYR A 128 10.47 0.54 -11.73
CA TYR A 128 10.67 0.39 -10.29
C TYR A 128 9.33 0.39 -9.52
N LEU A 129 8.49 1.41 -9.72
CA LEU A 129 7.25 1.52 -8.96
C LEU A 129 6.26 0.39 -9.31
N ARG A 130 6.24 -0.10 -10.55
CA ARG A 130 5.39 -1.23 -10.95
C ARG A 130 5.80 -2.54 -10.28
N ASP A 131 7.10 -2.73 -10.02
CA ASP A 131 7.58 -3.92 -9.30
C ASP A 131 7.29 -3.79 -7.80
N HIS A 132 7.56 -2.63 -7.22
CA HIS A 132 7.25 -2.36 -5.81
C HIS A 132 5.74 -2.34 -5.52
N ALA A 133 4.89 -1.94 -6.47
CA ALA A 133 3.43 -2.06 -6.36
C ALA A 133 2.99 -3.53 -6.21
N ARG A 134 3.63 -4.46 -6.92
CA ARG A 134 3.35 -5.89 -6.81
C ARG A 134 3.83 -6.46 -5.49
N ILE A 135 5.01 -6.06 -5.02
CA ILE A 135 5.53 -6.45 -3.71
C ILE A 135 4.54 -6.01 -2.62
N ILE A 136 4.20 -4.72 -2.58
CA ILE A 136 3.24 -4.16 -1.61
C ILE A 136 1.87 -4.84 -1.73
N GLY A 137 1.38 -5.08 -2.95
CA GLY A 137 0.11 -5.78 -3.15
C GLY A 137 0.13 -7.24 -2.68
N GLY A 138 1.26 -7.94 -2.85
CA GLY A 138 1.46 -9.29 -2.29
C GLY A 138 1.45 -9.28 -0.77
N LEU A 139 2.12 -8.31 -0.15
CA LEU A 139 2.14 -8.12 1.30
C LEU A 139 0.75 -7.72 1.86
N LEU A 140 -0.02 -6.94 1.11
CA LEU A 140 -1.42 -6.65 1.45
C LEU A 140 -2.30 -7.89 1.38
N ALA A 141 -2.09 -8.77 0.40
CA ALA A 141 -2.79 -10.03 0.31
C ALA A 141 -2.45 -10.95 1.51
N GLU A 142 -1.19 -10.98 1.95
CA GLU A 142 -0.77 -11.71 3.17
C GLU A 142 -1.47 -11.20 4.42
N LEU A 143 -1.55 -9.88 4.60
CA LEU A 143 -2.27 -9.28 5.72
C LEU A 143 -3.77 -9.64 5.68
N GLN A 144 -4.39 -9.51 4.51
CA GLN A 144 -5.80 -9.87 4.33
C GLN A 144 -6.05 -11.36 4.61
N GLU A 145 -5.16 -12.26 4.19
CA GLU A 145 -5.21 -13.69 4.52
C GLU A 145 -5.12 -13.93 6.03
N ALA A 146 -4.25 -13.22 6.75
CA ALA A 146 -4.17 -13.32 8.21
C ALA A 146 -5.47 -12.86 8.89
N LEU A 147 -6.08 -11.77 8.42
CA LEU A 147 -7.37 -11.27 8.92
C LEU A 147 -8.52 -12.23 8.58
N VAL A 148 -8.52 -12.80 7.37
CA VAL A 148 -9.49 -13.85 6.96
C VAL A 148 -9.35 -15.09 7.85
N GLY A 149 -8.13 -15.55 8.11
CA GLY A 149 -7.87 -16.67 9.02
C GLY A 149 -8.34 -16.39 10.44
N LEU A 150 -8.16 -15.16 10.93
CA LEU A 150 -8.66 -14.72 12.23
C LEU A 150 -10.20 -14.71 12.28
N ALA A 151 -10.86 -14.24 11.22
CA ALA A 151 -12.31 -14.28 11.08
C ALA A 151 -12.84 -15.73 11.03
N GLU A 152 -12.15 -16.63 10.32
CA GLU A 152 -12.48 -18.05 10.23
C GLU A 152 -12.30 -18.79 11.57
N ALA A 153 -11.30 -18.42 12.37
CA ALA A 153 -11.08 -19.01 13.69
C ALA A 153 -12.13 -18.57 14.74
N HIS A 154 -12.83 -17.46 14.51
CA HIS A 154 -13.69 -16.80 15.48
C HIS A 154 -15.06 -16.38 14.88
N GLN A 155 -15.65 -17.24 14.05
CA GLN A 155 -16.86 -16.95 13.26
C GLN A 155 -18.10 -16.62 14.10
N ASP A 156 -18.19 -17.15 15.32
CA ASP A 156 -19.36 -17.09 16.20
C ASP A 156 -19.11 -16.24 17.47
N VAL A 157 -17.93 -15.61 17.59
CA VAL A 157 -17.62 -14.74 18.74
C VAL A 157 -18.43 -13.46 18.61
N ALA A 158 -19.34 -13.22 19.55
CA ALA A 158 -20.02 -11.94 19.65
C ALA A 158 -19.09 -10.90 20.29
N MET A 159 -19.17 -9.66 19.80
CA MET A 159 -18.49 -8.51 20.37
C MET A 159 -19.42 -7.29 20.40
N PRO A 160 -19.21 -6.33 21.32
CA PRO A 160 -19.92 -5.07 21.25
C PRO A 160 -19.48 -4.30 20.01
N GLY A 161 -20.41 -4.09 19.07
CA GLY A 161 -20.23 -3.14 17.99
C GLY A 161 -20.18 -1.72 18.55
N ARG A 162 -19.43 -0.83 17.91
CA ARG A 162 -19.20 0.52 18.43
C ARG A 162 -19.42 1.62 17.42
N THR A 163 -20.01 2.69 17.92
CA THR A 163 -20.04 4.02 17.28
C THR A 163 -19.65 5.04 18.34
N HIS A 164 -18.79 6.01 18.01
CA HIS A 164 -18.22 6.94 19.01
C HIS A 164 -17.52 6.25 20.19
N LEU A 165 -16.99 5.05 19.97
CA LEU A 165 -16.43 4.15 20.99
C LEU A 165 -17.43 3.73 22.10
N GLN A 166 -18.72 4.05 21.95
CA GLN A 166 -19.81 3.59 22.81
C GLN A 166 -20.37 2.25 22.30
N HIS A 167 -20.95 1.46 23.21
CA HIS A 167 -21.68 0.26 22.82
C HIS A 167 -22.87 0.63 21.95
N ALA A 168 -22.95 0.00 20.78
CA ALA A 168 -24.07 0.09 19.87
C ALA A 168 -24.80 -1.27 19.88
N GLN A 169 -24.82 -1.98 18.75
CA GLN A 169 -25.42 -3.31 18.63
C GLN A 169 -24.34 -4.40 18.72
N PRO A 170 -24.68 -5.61 19.20
CA PRO A 170 -23.78 -6.75 19.08
C PRO A 170 -23.46 -7.04 17.61
N VAL A 171 -22.20 -7.37 17.32
CA VAL A 171 -21.72 -7.83 16.02
C VAL A 171 -20.84 -9.07 16.19
N LEU A 172 -20.61 -9.81 15.12
CA LEU A 172 -19.61 -10.88 15.10
C LEU A 172 -18.22 -10.26 15.01
N PHE A 173 -17.27 -10.79 15.78
CA PHE A 173 -15.86 -10.41 15.66
C PHE A 173 -15.34 -10.63 14.25
N ALA A 174 -15.73 -11.75 13.62
CA ALA A 174 -15.45 -12.00 12.21
C ALA A 174 -15.97 -10.88 11.29
N HIS A 175 -17.17 -10.35 11.53
CA HIS A 175 -17.71 -9.23 10.74
C HIS A 175 -16.87 -7.97 10.90
N HIS A 176 -16.42 -7.67 12.12
CA HIS A 176 -15.55 -6.53 12.42
C HIS A 176 -14.20 -6.66 11.70
N VAL A 177 -13.55 -7.83 11.80
CA VAL A 177 -12.26 -8.08 11.14
C VAL A 177 -12.39 -8.00 9.61
N LEU A 178 -13.46 -8.55 9.03
CA LEU A 178 -13.70 -8.49 7.59
C LEU A 178 -13.97 -7.07 7.08
N ALA A 179 -14.42 -6.14 7.92
CA ALA A 179 -14.54 -4.74 7.54
C ALA A 179 -13.17 -4.12 7.15
N HIS A 180 -12.08 -4.56 7.79
CA HIS A 180 -10.72 -4.14 7.44
C HIS A 180 -10.20 -4.83 6.18
N VAL A 181 -10.52 -6.11 5.97
CA VAL A 181 -10.21 -6.82 4.72
C VAL A 181 -10.81 -6.08 3.52
N GLN A 182 -12.04 -5.59 3.65
CA GLN A 182 -12.69 -4.80 2.59
C GLN A 182 -11.97 -3.48 2.29
N ALA A 183 -11.37 -2.84 3.29
CA ALA A 183 -10.59 -1.62 3.08
C ALA A 183 -9.29 -1.90 2.31
N LEU A 184 -8.53 -2.89 2.78
CA LEU A 184 -7.28 -3.31 2.14
C LEU A 184 -7.52 -3.88 0.73
N GLY A 185 -8.65 -4.55 0.48
CA GLY A 185 -9.02 -5.01 -0.86
C GLY A 185 -9.19 -3.87 -1.86
N ARG A 186 -9.74 -2.72 -1.42
CA ARG A 186 -9.80 -1.51 -2.26
C ARG A 186 -8.42 -0.90 -2.50
N ASP A 187 -7.51 -0.95 -1.54
CA ASP A 187 -6.13 -0.52 -1.77
C ASP A 187 -5.41 -1.41 -2.79
N ALA A 188 -5.57 -2.72 -2.68
CA ALA A 188 -5.06 -3.67 -3.66
C ALA A 188 -5.66 -3.42 -5.04
N GLU A 189 -6.96 -3.11 -5.14
CA GLU A 189 -7.61 -2.74 -6.41
C GLU A 189 -7.01 -1.46 -7.00
N ARG A 190 -6.78 -0.44 -6.18
CA ARG A 190 -6.13 0.80 -6.63
C ARG A 190 -4.74 0.53 -7.21
N LEU A 191 -3.93 -0.33 -6.57
CA LEU A 191 -2.61 -0.70 -7.09
C LEU A 191 -2.71 -1.37 -8.47
N ARG A 192 -3.66 -2.29 -8.66
CA ARG A 192 -3.88 -2.96 -9.96
C ARG A 192 -4.28 -1.98 -11.05
N GLN A 193 -5.26 -1.13 -10.77
CA GLN A 193 -5.75 -0.13 -11.70
C GLN A 193 -4.66 0.91 -12.04
N TRP A 194 -3.84 1.30 -11.06
CA TRP A 194 -2.71 2.20 -11.26
C TRP A 194 -1.61 1.57 -12.13
N ASP A 195 -1.31 0.28 -11.92
CA ASP A 195 -0.31 -0.44 -12.71
C ASP A 195 -0.69 -0.50 -14.20
N GLU A 196 -1.96 -0.73 -14.50
CA GLU A 196 -2.49 -0.69 -15.88
C GLU A 196 -2.28 0.68 -16.53
N ARG A 197 -2.58 1.78 -15.83
CA ARG A 197 -2.37 3.14 -16.36
C ARG A 197 -0.88 3.46 -16.54
N THR A 198 -0.04 2.95 -15.63
CA THR A 198 1.40 3.22 -15.58
C THR A 198 2.22 2.41 -16.59
N ALA A 199 1.63 1.35 -17.17
CA ALA A 199 2.20 0.46 -18.18
C ALA A 199 2.43 1.09 -19.59
N VAL A 200 2.80 2.38 -19.64
CA VAL A 200 3.18 3.11 -20.86
C VAL A 200 4.63 3.59 -20.74
N SER A 201 5.46 3.33 -21.74
CA SER A 201 6.89 3.67 -21.74
C SER A 201 7.16 5.09 -22.26
N PRO A 202 7.87 5.95 -21.50
CA PRO A 202 8.38 7.24 -21.97
C PRO A 202 9.54 7.15 -22.97
N TYR A 203 10.22 6.00 -23.05
CA TYR A 203 11.46 5.83 -23.81
C TYR A 203 11.30 6.21 -25.29
N GLY A 204 12.26 6.96 -25.83
CA GLY A 204 12.23 7.47 -27.20
C GLY A 204 11.67 8.90 -27.31
N SER A 205 11.17 9.45 -26.20
CA SER A 205 10.81 10.87 -26.08
C SER A 205 12.03 11.80 -26.12
N GLY A 206 13.23 11.26 -25.94
CA GLY A 206 14.46 12.03 -25.88
C GLY A 206 14.40 13.08 -24.77
N ALA A 207 14.97 14.25 -25.01
CA ALA A 207 14.95 15.32 -24.01
C ALA A 207 13.55 15.91 -23.78
N LEU A 208 12.75 16.03 -24.85
CA LEU A 208 11.38 16.54 -24.83
C LEU A 208 10.65 16.42 -26.19
N ALA A 209 11.39 16.29 -27.31
CA ALA A 209 10.84 16.45 -28.67
C ALA A 209 10.80 15.14 -29.50
N GLY A 210 11.09 14.00 -28.89
CA GLY A 210 11.27 12.73 -29.58
C GLY A 210 12.69 12.53 -30.11
N SER A 211 13.07 11.28 -30.35
CA SER A 211 14.33 10.92 -30.99
C SER A 211 14.32 11.24 -32.49
N SER A 212 15.40 11.85 -32.99
CA SER A 212 15.60 12.12 -34.42
C SER A 212 16.30 11.00 -35.19
N LEU A 213 16.66 9.90 -34.51
CA LEU A 213 17.45 8.80 -35.08
C LEU A 213 16.61 7.67 -35.68
N GLY A 214 15.29 7.85 -35.79
CA GLY A 214 14.38 6.83 -36.33
C GLY A 214 14.31 5.56 -35.48
N LEU A 215 14.54 5.69 -34.17
CA LEU A 215 14.41 4.60 -33.21
C LEU A 215 12.94 4.21 -33.05
N ASP A 216 12.69 2.95 -32.68
CA ASP A 216 11.37 2.37 -32.51
C ASP A 216 10.99 2.32 -31.01
N PRO A 217 10.28 3.33 -30.48
CA PRO A 217 9.93 3.40 -29.05
C PRO A 217 8.96 2.30 -28.61
N GLU A 218 8.12 1.80 -29.51
CA GLU A 218 7.21 0.68 -29.25
C GLU A 218 7.99 -0.63 -29.06
N ALA A 219 9.07 -0.83 -29.82
CA ALA A 219 9.96 -1.97 -29.59
C ALA A 219 10.65 -1.91 -28.22
N VAL A 220 11.08 -0.72 -27.77
CA VAL A 220 11.63 -0.55 -26.41
C VAL A 220 10.56 -0.81 -25.35
N ALA A 221 9.35 -0.29 -25.53
CA ALA A 221 8.24 -0.51 -24.61
C ALA A 221 7.92 -2.01 -24.46
N ALA A 222 7.85 -2.75 -25.56
CA ALA A 222 7.62 -4.19 -25.56
C ALA A 222 8.75 -4.97 -24.86
N ASP A 223 10.02 -4.62 -25.14
CA ASP A 223 11.19 -5.29 -24.54
C ASP A 223 11.27 -5.06 -23.01
N LEU A 224 10.76 -3.92 -22.52
CA LEU A 224 10.74 -3.57 -21.09
C LEU A 224 9.41 -3.89 -20.38
N GLY A 225 8.51 -4.64 -21.05
CA GLY A 225 7.26 -5.08 -20.46
C GLY A 225 6.28 -3.93 -20.15
N PHE A 226 6.15 -2.96 -21.05
CA PHE A 226 5.10 -1.94 -21.03
C PHE A 226 3.96 -2.34 -21.98
N GLU A 227 2.91 -2.91 -21.42
CA GLU A 227 1.81 -3.55 -22.15
C GLU A 227 0.94 -2.56 -22.93
N ARG A 228 1.02 -1.27 -22.62
CA ARG A 228 0.29 -0.21 -23.31
C ARG A 228 1.16 0.60 -24.29
N GLY A 229 2.36 0.11 -24.60
CA GLY A 229 3.22 0.69 -25.63
C GLY A 229 3.95 1.95 -25.16
N SER A 230 4.23 2.84 -26.10
CA SER A 230 4.94 4.10 -25.84
C SER A 230 4.00 5.30 -25.60
N VAL A 231 4.50 6.34 -24.95
CA VAL A 231 3.74 7.58 -24.71
C VAL A 231 3.33 8.25 -26.02
N GLY A 232 2.12 8.81 -26.07
CA GLY A 232 1.63 9.54 -27.23
C GLY A 232 2.20 10.95 -27.41
N ASN A 233 2.96 11.48 -26.43
CA ASN A 233 3.54 12.81 -26.47
C ASN A 233 4.86 12.85 -25.68
N SER A 234 5.93 13.32 -26.31
CA SER A 234 7.28 13.32 -25.71
C SER A 234 7.48 14.37 -24.62
N ILE A 235 6.78 15.52 -24.70
CA ILE A 235 6.82 16.55 -23.66
C ILE A 235 6.15 16.01 -22.40
N ASP A 236 4.98 15.40 -22.56
CA ASP A 236 4.25 14.76 -21.47
C ASP A 236 5.07 13.61 -20.86
N GLY A 237 5.56 12.67 -21.67
CA GLY A 237 6.32 11.52 -21.18
C GLY A 237 7.58 11.86 -20.38
N THR A 238 8.21 13.01 -20.65
CA THR A 238 9.39 13.47 -19.93
C THR A 238 9.05 14.34 -18.71
N ALA A 239 7.93 15.08 -18.75
CA ALA A 239 7.56 16.05 -17.72
C ALA A 239 6.59 15.50 -16.66
N SER A 240 5.66 14.62 -17.04
CA SER A 240 4.58 14.19 -16.16
C SER A 240 5.08 13.27 -15.03
N ARG A 241 4.52 13.45 -13.83
CA ARG A 241 4.77 12.62 -12.62
C ARG A 241 3.47 12.28 -11.89
N ASP A 242 2.35 12.36 -12.59
CA ASP A 242 1.02 11.94 -12.10
C ASP A 242 1.02 10.48 -11.63
N PHE A 243 1.74 9.58 -12.33
CA PHE A 243 1.91 8.20 -11.89
C PHE A 243 2.60 8.07 -10.53
N VAL A 244 3.56 8.96 -10.22
CA VAL A 244 4.26 8.98 -8.92
C VAL A 244 3.33 9.52 -7.83
N ALA A 245 2.59 10.59 -8.13
CA ALA A 245 1.63 11.17 -7.19
C ALA A 245 0.48 10.23 -6.87
N GLU A 246 -0.05 9.52 -7.87
CA GLU A 246 -1.10 8.52 -7.68
C GLU A 246 -0.59 7.33 -6.85
N PHE A 247 0.63 6.84 -7.11
CA PHE A 247 1.26 5.81 -6.29
C PHE A 247 1.43 6.27 -4.83
N ALA A 248 1.95 7.48 -4.62
CA ALA A 248 2.10 8.07 -3.29
C ALA A 248 0.76 8.22 -2.55
N PHE A 249 -0.32 8.51 -3.28
CA PHE A 249 -1.66 8.53 -2.72
C PHE A 249 -2.10 7.14 -2.26
N ILE A 250 -1.89 6.12 -3.09
CA ILE A 250 -2.27 4.74 -2.76
C ILE A 250 -1.50 4.26 -1.53
N THR A 251 -0.19 4.50 -1.44
CA THR A 251 0.61 4.15 -0.26
C THR A 251 0.18 4.90 0.99
N ALA A 252 -0.18 6.19 0.88
CA ALA A 252 -0.73 6.96 1.99
C ALA A 252 -2.09 6.40 2.46
N MET A 253 -2.97 6.00 1.52
CA MET A 253 -4.25 5.38 1.86
C MET A 253 -4.09 4.03 2.57
N ILE A 254 -3.16 3.19 2.11
CA ILE A 254 -2.77 1.96 2.82
C ILE A 254 -2.34 2.30 4.26
N GLY A 255 -1.48 3.32 4.43
CA GLY A 255 -1.07 3.79 5.75
C GLY A 255 -2.24 4.22 6.64
N VAL A 256 -3.22 4.92 6.08
CA VAL A 256 -4.44 5.33 6.79
C VAL A 256 -5.28 4.11 7.19
N ASP A 257 -5.52 3.16 6.30
CA ASP A 257 -6.32 1.99 6.62
C ASP A 257 -5.62 1.08 7.65
N LEU A 258 -4.29 0.94 7.59
CA LEU A 258 -3.50 0.29 8.64
C LEU A 258 -3.60 1.03 9.99
N SER A 259 -3.62 2.37 9.99
CA SER A 259 -3.73 3.16 11.21
C SER A 259 -5.06 2.93 11.95
N ARG A 260 -6.14 2.60 11.23
CA ARG A 260 -7.44 2.28 11.82
C ARG A 260 -7.42 0.92 12.52
N ILE A 261 -6.84 -0.09 11.89
CA ILE A 261 -6.63 -1.40 12.52
C ILE A 261 -5.72 -1.23 13.75
N ALA A 262 -4.66 -0.44 13.61
CA ALA A 262 -3.72 -0.17 14.69
C ALA A 262 -4.41 0.46 15.92
N GLU A 263 -5.25 1.48 15.71
CA GLU A 263 -6.01 2.12 16.79
C GLU A 263 -6.85 1.10 17.56
N GLU A 264 -7.53 0.21 16.84
CA GLU A 264 -8.36 -0.82 17.45
C GLU A 264 -7.53 -1.83 18.23
N VAL A 265 -6.42 -2.33 17.67
CA VAL A 265 -5.51 -3.25 18.40
C VAL A 265 -4.97 -2.60 19.67
N ILE A 266 -4.58 -1.33 19.60
CA ILE A 266 -4.11 -0.56 20.76
C ILE A 266 -5.19 -0.53 21.84
N ILE A 267 -6.43 -0.20 21.48
CA ILE A 267 -7.55 -0.13 22.41
C ILE A 267 -7.91 -1.53 22.96
N TRP A 268 -8.03 -2.54 22.09
CA TRP A 268 -8.40 -3.91 22.45
C TRP A 268 -7.40 -4.56 23.41
N ASN A 269 -6.12 -4.22 23.30
CA ASN A 269 -5.04 -4.74 24.14
C ASN A 269 -4.88 -3.97 25.48
N THR A 270 -5.65 -2.90 25.70
CA THR A 270 -5.71 -2.25 27.03
C THR A 270 -6.31 -3.18 28.08
N LYS A 271 -6.05 -2.91 29.36
CA LYS A 271 -6.59 -3.76 30.43
C LYS A 271 -8.10 -3.58 30.58
N GLU A 272 -8.60 -2.38 30.32
CA GLU A 272 -10.00 -1.98 30.38
C GLU A 272 -10.86 -2.77 29.39
N PHE A 273 -10.35 -2.95 28.16
CA PHE A 273 -11.01 -3.77 27.15
C PHE A 273 -10.68 -5.26 27.35
N SER A 274 -9.40 -5.61 27.35
CA SER A 274 -8.91 -7.01 27.40
C SER A 274 -9.56 -7.90 26.33
N PHE A 275 -9.79 -7.38 25.13
CA PHE A 275 -10.40 -8.15 24.03
C PHE A 275 -9.39 -9.08 23.38
N VAL A 276 -8.12 -8.70 23.41
CA VAL A 276 -7.04 -9.44 22.78
C VAL A 276 -5.80 -9.46 23.67
N THR A 277 -4.87 -10.35 23.34
CA THR A 277 -3.50 -10.35 23.86
C THR A 277 -2.53 -10.56 22.73
N LEU A 278 -1.53 -9.68 22.66
CA LEU A 278 -0.46 -9.77 21.68
C LEU A 278 0.48 -10.93 21.98
N HIS A 279 1.02 -11.54 20.92
CA HIS A 279 2.07 -12.54 21.04
C HIS A 279 3.42 -11.88 21.41
N ASP A 280 4.27 -12.60 22.15
CA ASP A 280 5.55 -12.05 22.65
C ASP A 280 6.50 -11.65 21.52
N ALA A 281 6.51 -12.41 20.42
CA ALA A 281 7.33 -12.09 19.24
C ALA A 281 6.92 -10.80 18.51
N PHE A 282 5.71 -10.28 18.77
CA PHE A 282 5.13 -9.12 18.09
C PHE A 282 4.69 -8.03 19.07
N SER A 283 5.25 -8.03 20.28
CA SER A 283 5.04 -6.99 21.29
C SER A 283 6.31 -6.79 22.12
N THR A 284 6.48 -5.62 22.72
CA THR A 284 7.51 -5.43 23.75
C THR A 284 6.92 -5.54 25.15
N GLY A 285 7.75 -5.90 26.12
CA GLY A 285 7.36 -6.03 27.52
C GLY A 285 7.98 -4.96 28.42
N SER A 286 7.52 -4.90 29.67
CA SER A 286 8.24 -4.19 30.73
C SER A 286 9.21 -5.14 31.44
N SER A 287 10.42 -4.67 31.76
CA SER A 287 11.35 -5.40 32.62
C SER A 287 10.89 -5.54 34.08
N ILE A 288 9.84 -4.81 34.50
CA ILE A 288 9.30 -4.80 35.87
C ILE A 288 7.91 -5.43 35.93
N MET A 289 7.07 -5.21 34.91
CA MET A 289 5.67 -5.66 34.89
C MET A 289 5.46 -6.79 33.87
N PRO A 290 5.47 -8.06 34.29
CA PRO A 290 5.48 -9.21 33.38
C PRO A 290 4.19 -9.38 32.56
N GLN A 291 3.07 -8.79 33.00
CA GLN A 291 1.80 -8.83 32.28
C GLN A 291 1.66 -7.76 31.19
N LYS A 292 2.52 -6.73 31.19
CA LYS A 292 2.38 -5.57 30.30
C LYS A 292 3.00 -5.88 28.94
N LYS A 293 2.15 -6.00 27.91
CA LYS A 293 2.55 -6.13 26.50
C LYS A 293 2.17 -4.87 25.72
N ASN A 294 3.15 -4.22 25.11
CA ASN A 294 2.98 -2.98 24.38
C ASN A 294 2.66 -3.25 22.90
N PRO A 295 1.69 -2.54 22.31
CA PRO A 295 1.33 -2.66 20.90
C PRO A 295 2.28 -1.86 19.98
N ASP A 296 3.60 -1.99 20.11
CA ASP A 296 4.58 -1.13 19.42
C ASP A 296 4.41 -1.13 17.89
N ILE A 297 4.09 -2.28 17.29
CA ILE A 297 3.87 -2.41 15.85
C ILE A 297 2.66 -1.56 15.41
N ALA A 298 1.56 -1.60 16.17
CA ALA A 298 0.38 -0.79 15.90
C ALA A 298 0.69 0.72 16.11
N GLU A 299 1.39 1.08 17.18
CA GLU A 299 1.78 2.46 17.43
C GLU A 299 2.69 3.02 16.31
N LEU A 300 3.66 2.23 15.85
CA LEU A 300 4.51 2.56 14.72
C LEU A 300 3.73 2.63 13.41
N ALA A 301 2.76 1.76 13.17
CA ALA A 301 1.89 1.83 11.99
C ALA A 301 1.11 3.16 11.96
N ARG A 302 0.49 3.52 13.08
CA ARG A 302 -0.24 4.78 13.25
C ARG A 302 0.67 5.98 13.05
N GLY A 303 1.89 5.97 13.61
CA GLY A 303 2.87 7.04 13.40
C GLY A 303 3.36 7.14 11.95
N LYS A 304 3.68 6.01 11.31
CA LYS A 304 4.16 5.94 9.92
C LYS A 304 3.09 6.37 8.91
N SER A 305 1.80 6.21 9.21
CA SER A 305 0.72 6.74 8.35
C SER A 305 0.88 8.25 8.09
N GLY A 306 1.27 9.02 9.12
CA GLY A 306 1.55 10.46 8.99
C GLY A 306 2.75 10.77 8.11
N ARG A 307 3.79 9.91 8.13
CA ARG A 307 4.95 10.03 7.23
C ARG A 307 4.55 9.85 5.77
N LEU A 308 3.73 8.84 5.46
CA LEU A 308 3.25 8.58 4.10
C LEU A 308 2.35 9.72 3.57
N ILE A 309 1.49 10.28 4.43
CA ILE A 309 0.71 11.48 4.11
C ILE A 309 1.66 12.67 3.82
N GLY A 310 2.70 12.85 4.64
CA GLY A 310 3.74 13.86 4.42
C GLY A 310 4.42 13.73 3.06
N ASN A 311 4.84 12.52 2.69
CA ASN A 311 5.46 12.21 1.40
C ASN A 311 4.55 12.62 0.22
N LEU A 312 3.26 12.25 0.27
CA LEU A 312 2.28 12.65 -0.74
C LEU A 312 2.13 14.17 -0.83
N THR A 313 1.92 14.84 0.31
CA THR A 313 1.67 16.29 0.32
C THR A 313 2.87 17.09 -0.17
N GLY A 314 4.08 16.68 0.23
CA GLY A 314 5.33 17.26 -0.28
C GLY A 314 5.47 17.08 -1.79
N LEU A 315 5.24 15.87 -2.30
CA LEU A 315 5.30 15.58 -3.73
C LEU A 315 4.30 16.42 -4.54
N LEU A 316 3.04 16.50 -4.10
CA LEU A 316 2.02 17.33 -4.76
C LEU A 316 2.43 18.81 -4.78
N ALA A 317 3.06 19.30 -3.71
CA ALA A 317 3.55 20.67 -3.64
C ALA A 317 4.72 20.91 -4.61
N THR A 318 5.66 19.96 -4.74
CA THR A 318 6.76 20.01 -5.71
C THR A 318 6.26 20.05 -7.15
N LEU A 319 5.24 19.23 -7.48
CA LEU A 319 4.72 19.16 -8.85
C LEU A 319 3.86 20.38 -9.25
N LYS A 320 3.36 21.14 -8.28
CA LYS A 320 2.45 22.26 -8.51
C LYS A 320 3.10 23.37 -9.35
N ALA A 321 2.47 23.67 -10.48
CA ALA A 321 2.77 24.84 -11.32
C ALA A 321 4.18 24.84 -11.96
N LEU A 322 4.81 23.67 -12.10
CA LEU A 322 6.00 23.54 -12.93
C LEU A 322 5.65 23.83 -14.41
N PRO A 323 6.44 24.66 -15.11
CA PRO A 323 6.27 24.84 -16.55
C PRO A 323 6.70 23.57 -17.29
N LEU A 324 6.15 23.31 -18.47
CA LEU A 324 6.67 22.23 -19.31
C LEU A 324 8.07 22.58 -19.86
N ALA A 325 8.96 21.62 -20.12
CA ALA A 325 8.81 20.16 -19.97
C ALA A 325 9.50 19.66 -18.68
N TYR A 326 10.63 18.96 -18.79
CA TYR A 326 11.45 18.55 -17.64
C TYR A 326 12.09 19.75 -16.94
N ASN A 327 11.96 19.80 -15.61
CA ASN A 327 12.68 20.73 -14.73
C ASN A 327 13.41 19.92 -13.66
N ARG A 328 14.49 20.46 -13.10
CA ARG A 328 15.32 19.74 -12.12
C ARG A 328 14.57 19.43 -10.82
N ASP A 329 13.50 20.18 -10.52
CA ASP A 329 12.53 19.89 -9.46
C ASP A 329 12.00 18.44 -9.53
N LEU A 330 11.89 17.86 -10.73
CA LEU A 330 11.45 16.48 -10.93
C LEU A 330 12.49 15.43 -10.48
N GLN A 331 13.63 15.83 -9.90
CA GLN A 331 14.54 14.92 -9.20
C GLN A 331 13.99 14.52 -7.82
N GLU A 332 13.16 15.38 -7.21
CA GLU A 332 12.51 15.16 -5.90
C GLU A 332 11.33 14.16 -5.97
N ASP A 333 11.08 13.56 -7.14
CA ASP A 333 10.02 12.57 -7.31
C ASP A 333 10.34 11.21 -6.65
N LYS A 334 11.63 10.92 -6.37
CA LYS A 334 12.10 9.58 -5.96
C LYS A 334 12.05 9.34 -4.48
N GLU A 335 12.73 10.18 -3.70
CA GLU A 335 12.92 9.96 -2.27
C GLU A 335 11.61 9.77 -1.50
N PRO A 336 10.53 10.57 -1.74
CA PRO A 336 9.27 10.40 -1.01
C PRO A 336 8.58 9.05 -1.25
N VAL A 337 8.66 8.50 -2.46
CA VAL A 337 8.03 7.20 -2.76
C VAL A 337 8.95 6.02 -2.53
N PHE A 338 10.28 6.18 -2.66
CA PHE A 338 11.24 5.21 -2.14
C PHE A 338 11.06 5.00 -0.65
N ASP A 339 10.93 6.10 0.10
CA ASP A 339 10.61 6.02 1.52
C ASP A 339 9.28 5.32 1.77
N SER A 340 8.25 5.62 0.97
CA SER A 340 6.94 5.00 1.12
C SER A 340 6.96 3.49 0.88
N CYS A 341 7.72 3.02 -0.12
CA CYS A 341 7.97 1.60 -0.34
C CYS A 341 8.69 0.98 0.86
N ASP A 342 9.80 1.58 1.30
CA ASP A 342 10.60 1.06 2.42
C ASP A 342 9.78 0.94 3.71
N GLN A 343 8.94 1.95 4.00
CA GLN A 343 8.09 1.90 5.18
C GLN A 343 7.06 0.77 5.09
N LEU A 344 6.38 0.61 3.95
CA LEU A 344 5.33 -0.40 3.79
C LEU A 344 5.88 -1.82 3.74
N GLU A 345 7.03 -2.03 3.07
CA GLU A 345 7.66 -3.35 2.97
C GLU A 345 8.22 -3.86 4.30
N ILE A 346 8.56 -2.94 5.22
CA ILE A 346 8.91 -3.30 6.60
C ILE A 346 7.66 -3.46 7.47
N LEU A 347 6.68 -2.58 7.30
CA LEU A 347 5.50 -2.50 8.17
C LEU A 347 4.53 -3.65 7.94
N LEU A 348 4.19 -3.97 6.69
CA LEU A 348 3.18 -4.97 6.36
C LEU A 348 3.51 -6.37 6.89
N PRO A 349 4.74 -6.91 6.78
CA PRO A 349 5.07 -8.21 7.39
C PRO A 349 4.96 -8.20 8.91
N ALA A 350 5.44 -7.14 9.58
CA ALA A 350 5.35 -7.00 11.03
C ALA A 350 3.90 -6.93 11.50
N PHE A 351 3.07 -6.17 10.79
CA PHE A 351 1.64 -6.02 11.07
C PHE A 351 0.87 -7.33 10.81
N THR A 352 1.21 -8.04 9.72
CA THR A 352 0.66 -9.36 9.40
C THR A 352 0.94 -10.36 10.51
N GLY A 353 2.18 -10.45 10.98
CA GLY A 353 2.55 -11.34 12.08
C GLY A 353 1.86 -10.99 13.40
N MET A 354 1.70 -9.70 13.71
CA MET A 354 0.93 -9.24 14.87
C MET A 354 -0.52 -9.71 14.80
N MET A 355 -1.19 -9.55 13.65
CA MET A 355 -2.59 -9.95 13.48
C MET A 355 -2.77 -11.47 13.45
N ALA A 356 -1.87 -12.21 12.78
CA ALA A 356 -1.93 -13.66 12.66
C ALA A 356 -1.72 -14.40 13.98
N THR A 357 -1.03 -13.78 14.94
CA THR A 357 -0.70 -14.40 16.25
C THR A 357 -1.51 -13.83 17.41
N LEU A 358 -2.47 -12.95 17.12
CA LEU A 358 -3.32 -12.31 18.10
C LEU A 358 -4.17 -13.35 18.85
N THR A 359 -4.12 -13.36 20.18
CA THR A 359 -5.03 -14.19 20.98
C THR A 359 -6.31 -13.41 21.25
N VAL A 360 -7.46 -13.99 20.91
CA VAL A 360 -8.79 -13.38 21.05
C VAL A 360 -9.49 -13.90 22.31
N HIS A 361 -9.97 -13.00 23.16
CA HIS A 361 -10.63 -13.34 24.43
C HIS A 361 -12.15 -13.36 24.27
N ARG A 362 -12.68 -14.51 23.78
CA ARG A 362 -14.11 -14.74 23.56
C ARG A 362 -14.97 -14.31 24.74
N GLU A 363 -14.70 -14.86 25.92
CA GLU A 363 -15.53 -14.67 27.12
C GLU A 363 -15.70 -13.18 27.45
N ARG A 364 -14.62 -12.40 27.34
CA ARG A 364 -14.63 -10.97 27.63
C ARG A 364 -15.47 -10.17 26.63
N MET A 365 -15.40 -10.53 25.35
CA MET A 365 -16.20 -9.84 24.32
C MET A 365 -17.68 -10.22 24.40
N GLU A 366 -17.99 -11.49 24.65
CA GLU A 366 -19.36 -11.98 24.81
C GLU A 366 -20.02 -11.43 26.08
N GLU A 367 -19.27 -11.26 27.17
CA GLU A 367 -19.72 -10.56 28.39
C GLU A 367 -20.18 -9.12 28.09
N LEU A 368 -19.44 -8.40 27.25
CA LEU A 368 -19.69 -6.99 26.97
C LEU A 368 -20.63 -6.75 25.79
N ALA A 369 -20.88 -7.75 24.95
CA ALA A 369 -21.75 -7.64 23.80
C ALA A 369 -23.18 -7.18 24.15
N PRO A 370 -23.88 -7.72 25.18
CA PRO A 370 -25.20 -7.25 25.56
C PRO A 370 -25.17 -5.98 26.44
N ALA A 371 -24.04 -5.69 27.09
CA ALA A 371 -23.93 -4.65 28.11
C ALA A 371 -24.25 -3.24 27.59
N GLY A 372 -24.75 -2.38 28.48
CA GLY A 372 -25.09 -0.99 28.15
C GLY A 372 -26.37 -0.86 27.33
N PHE A 373 -27.32 -1.78 27.53
CA PHE A 373 -28.62 -1.81 26.86
C PHE A 373 -28.53 -1.88 25.33
N SER A 374 -27.48 -2.54 24.81
CA SER A 374 -27.22 -2.70 23.36
C SER A 374 -28.39 -3.33 22.58
N LEU A 375 -29.22 -4.13 23.27
CA LEU A 375 -30.41 -4.81 22.73
C LEU A 375 -31.68 -3.95 22.75
N ALA A 376 -31.62 -2.69 23.21
CA ALA A 376 -32.77 -1.79 23.20
C ALA A 376 -33.27 -1.50 21.77
N THR A 377 -32.36 -1.46 20.80
CA THR A 377 -32.72 -1.29 19.40
C THR A 377 -33.52 -2.48 18.89
N ASP A 378 -33.19 -3.69 19.36
CA ASP A 378 -33.88 -4.92 18.98
C ASP A 378 -35.33 -4.95 19.50
N ILE A 379 -35.61 -4.37 20.68
CA ILE A 379 -37.00 -4.10 21.14
C ILE A 379 -37.75 -3.22 20.15
N ALA A 380 -37.15 -2.09 19.74
CA ALA A 380 -37.79 -1.15 18.82
C ALA A 380 -38.04 -1.81 17.45
N GLU A 381 -37.06 -2.55 16.92
CA GLU A 381 -37.20 -3.29 15.66
C GLU A 381 -38.22 -4.43 15.74
N TRP A 382 -38.37 -5.07 16.90
CA TRP A 382 -39.42 -6.07 17.15
C TRP A 382 -40.81 -5.43 17.16
N LEU A 383 -41.00 -4.32 17.88
CA LEU A 383 -42.27 -3.57 17.90
C LEU A 383 -42.67 -3.09 16.50
N VAL A 384 -41.71 -2.65 15.69
CA VAL A 384 -41.97 -2.27 14.29
C VAL A 384 -42.46 -3.46 13.46
N ARG A 385 -41.91 -4.65 13.68
CA ARG A 385 -42.39 -5.88 13.03
C ARG A 385 -43.82 -6.25 13.45
N GLU A 386 -44.21 -5.93 14.69
CA GLU A 386 -45.58 -6.04 15.20
C GLU A 386 -46.52 -4.90 14.73
N GLY A 387 -46.05 -4.01 13.85
CA GLY A 387 -46.86 -2.95 13.24
C GLY A 387 -46.88 -1.63 14.03
N VAL A 388 -46.08 -1.50 15.09
CA VAL A 388 -45.94 -0.24 15.83
C VAL A 388 -45.09 0.76 15.02
N PRO A 389 -45.53 2.02 14.83
CA PRO A 389 -44.70 3.01 14.14
C PRO A 389 -43.35 3.22 14.84
N PHE A 390 -42.26 3.31 14.08
CA PHE A 390 -40.89 3.39 14.61
C PHE A 390 -40.70 4.47 15.69
N ARG A 391 -41.32 5.65 15.53
CA ARG A 391 -41.26 6.72 16.55
C ARG A 391 -41.77 6.25 17.91
N VAL A 392 -42.89 5.54 17.93
CA VAL A 392 -43.49 4.98 19.14
C VAL A 392 -42.63 3.83 19.66
N ALA A 393 -42.17 2.93 18.78
CA ALA A 393 -41.30 1.82 19.15
C ALA A 393 -40.00 2.28 19.82
N HIS A 394 -39.38 3.35 19.30
CA HIS A 394 -38.18 3.95 19.87
C HIS A 394 -38.45 4.63 21.22
N GLU A 395 -39.58 5.35 21.36
CA GLU A 395 -40.00 5.93 22.65
C GLU A 395 -40.18 4.81 23.71
N VAL A 396 -40.86 3.72 23.35
CA VAL A 396 -41.08 2.55 24.22
C VAL A 396 -39.77 1.87 24.61
N ALA A 397 -38.85 1.64 23.65
CA ALA A 397 -37.54 1.07 23.96
C ALA A 397 -36.73 1.97 24.91
N GLY A 398 -36.79 3.29 24.74
CA GLY A 398 -36.17 4.25 25.65
C GLY A 398 -36.76 4.21 27.07
N GLU A 399 -38.07 3.98 27.19
CA GLU A 399 -38.72 3.79 28.50
C GLU A 399 -38.30 2.48 29.18
N CYS A 400 -38.11 1.39 28.42
CA CYS A 400 -37.52 0.16 28.95
C CYS A 400 -36.12 0.40 29.52
N VAL A 401 -35.25 1.09 28.77
CA VAL A 401 -33.90 1.44 29.22
C VAL A 401 -33.95 2.27 30.51
N LYS A 402 -34.78 3.31 30.55
CA LYS A 402 -34.93 4.17 31.72
C LYS A 402 -35.40 3.41 32.96
N GLU A 403 -36.32 2.45 32.80
CA GLU A 403 -36.81 1.63 33.90
C GLU A 403 -35.74 0.64 34.39
N CYS A 404 -34.98 0.03 33.47
CA CYS A 404 -33.83 -0.80 33.79
C CYS A 404 -32.76 -0.04 34.57
N GLU A 405 -32.38 1.16 34.14
CA GLU A 405 -31.45 2.03 34.86
C GLU A 405 -31.93 2.35 36.29
N ARG A 406 -33.23 2.64 36.44
CA ARG A 406 -33.84 2.92 37.75
C ARG A 406 -33.78 1.72 38.69
N LEU A 407 -33.90 0.50 38.16
CA LEU A 407 -33.91 -0.75 38.91
C LEU A 407 -32.52 -1.37 39.09
N GLY A 408 -31.53 -0.94 38.31
CA GLY A 408 -30.19 -1.54 38.30
C GLY A 408 -30.18 -2.96 37.72
N ILE A 409 -30.99 -3.20 36.68
CA ILE A 409 -31.11 -4.50 35.98
C ILE A 409 -30.93 -4.32 34.48
N GLU A 410 -30.69 -5.41 33.74
CA GLU A 410 -30.65 -5.42 32.28
C GLU A 410 -32.05 -5.62 31.65
N LEU A 411 -32.16 -5.44 30.32
CA LEU A 411 -33.45 -5.50 29.60
C LEU A 411 -34.15 -6.85 29.72
N ASP A 412 -33.39 -7.95 29.71
CA ASP A 412 -33.91 -9.31 29.82
C ASP A 412 -34.48 -9.63 31.22
N ALA A 413 -34.15 -8.83 32.22
CA ALA A 413 -34.59 -8.99 33.61
C ALA A 413 -35.90 -8.25 33.95
N LEU A 414 -36.43 -7.38 33.07
CA LEU A 414 -37.76 -6.80 33.24
C LEU A 414 -38.81 -7.91 33.29
N THR A 415 -39.82 -7.83 34.17
CA THR A 415 -40.94 -8.79 34.23
C THR A 415 -42.00 -8.47 33.18
N ASP A 416 -42.89 -9.43 32.91
CA ASP A 416 -43.99 -9.23 31.95
C ASP A 416 -44.92 -8.10 32.40
N GLU A 417 -45.15 -7.95 33.71
CA GLU A 417 -45.92 -6.83 34.25
C GLU A 417 -45.21 -5.49 34.04
N GLN A 418 -43.89 -5.45 34.14
CA GLN A 418 -43.09 -4.23 33.91
C GLN A 418 -43.11 -3.85 32.42
N PHE A 419 -42.95 -4.82 31.53
CA PHE A 419 -43.08 -4.60 30.08
C PHE A 419 -44.49 -4.08 29.72
N ALA A 420 -45.54 -4.73 30.22
CA ALA A 420 -46.92 -4.34 29.97
C ALA A 420 -47.26 -2.95 30.56
N ALA A 421 -46.62 -2.55 31.66
CA ALA A 421 -46.78 -1.22 32.26
C ALA A 421 -46.16 -0.11 31.40
N ILE A 422 -45.11 -0.41 30.63
CA ILE A 422 -44.48 0.53 29.69
C ILE A 422 -45.32 0.64 28.42
N SER A 423 -45.70 -0.49 27.81
CA SER A 423 -46.52 -0.49 26.60
C SER A 423 -47.35 -1.76 26.46
N PRO A 424 -48.64 -1.66 26.06
CA PRO A 424 -49.46 -2.85 25.79
C PRO A 424 -48.99 -3.64 24.58
N HIS A 425 -48.08 -3.08 23.76
CA HIS A 425 -47.48 -3.77 22.61
C HIS A 425 -46.31 -4.68 22.99
N LEU A 426 -45.76 -4.56 24.21
CA LEU A 426 -44.66 -5.39 24.70
C LEU A 426 -45.20 -6.69 25.30
N THR A 427 -45.48 -7.66 24.44
CA THR A 427 -45.86 -9.01 24.87
C THR A 427 -44.63 -9.80 25.34
N PRO A 428 -44.79 -10.92 26.07
CA PRO A 428 -43.65 -11.73 26.54
C PRO A 428 -42.71 -12.20 25.41
N GLU A 429 -43.20 -12.28 24.17
CA GLU A 429 -42.44 -12.61 22.97
C GLU A 429 -41.33 -11.60 22.63
N VAL A 430 -41.35 -10.38 23.18
CA VAL A 430 -40.23 -9.43 23.04
C VAL A 430 -38.91 -10.01 23.54
N ARG A 431 -38.95 -10.95 24.50
CA ARG A 431 -37.74 -11.63 25.00
C ARG A 431 -37.00 -12.44 23.94
N THR A 432 -37.66 -12.82 22.85
CA THR A 432 -37.03 -13.54 21.73
C THR A 432 -35.98 -12.71 20.98
N VAL A 433 -35.96 -11.38 21.20
CA VAL A 433 -34.95 -10.46 20.64
C VAL A 433 -34.04 -9.87 21.71
N LEU A 434 -34.18 -10.31 22.97
CA LEU A 434 -33.37 -9.89 24.12
C LEU A 434 -32.24 -10.87 24.43
N ASP A 435 -31.71 -11.51 23.39
CA ASP A 435 -30.48 -12.27 23.47
C ASP A 435 -29.54 -11.91 22.30
N VAL A 436 -28.24 -12.07 22.54
CA VAL A 436 -27.21 -11.74 21.56
C VAL A 436 -27.31 -12.63 20.30
N PRO A 437 -27.52 -13.96 20.38
CA PRO A 437 -27.67 -14.79 19.19
C PRO A 437 -28.81 -14.35 18.25
N GLY A 438 -29.97 -13.99 18.80
CA GLY A 438 -31.12 -13.48 18.08
C GLY A 438 -30.87 -12.13 17.44
N ALA A 439 -30.24 -11.20 18.18
CA ALA A 439 -29.83 -9.89 17.65
C ALA A 439 -28.89 -10.05 16.44
N LEU A 440 -27.88 -10.92 16.54
CA LEU A 440 -26.97 -11.24 15.44
C LEU A 440 -27.71 -11.87 14.25
N ALA A 441 -28.54 -12.89 14.50
CA ALA A 441 -29.26 -13.62 13.46
C ALA A 441 -30.26 -12.75 12.67
N SER A 442 -30.84 -11.74 13.33
CA SER A 442 -31.82 -10.85 12.71
C SER A 442 -31.23 -9.96 11.60
N ARG A 443 -29.92 -9.69 11.63
CA ARG A 443 -29.20 -8.80 10.70
C ARG A 443 -28.64 -9.58 9.51
N SER A 444 -29.52 -10.30 8.81
CA SER A 444 -29.19 -11.28 7.76
C SER A 444 -29.14 -10.74 6.33
N GLY A 445 -29.40 -9.44 6.13
CA GLY A 445 -29.24 -8.80 4.83
C GLY A 445 -27.78 -8.77 4.35
N ARG A 446 -27.57 -8.47 3.06
CA ARG A 446 -26.22 -8.32 2.47
C ARG A 446 -25.41 -7.29 3.28
N GLY A 447 -24.21 -7.69 3.70
CA GLY A 447 -23.33 -6.86 4.52
C GLY A 447 -23.72 -6.77 5.99
N GLY A 448 -24.74 -7.54 6.43
CA GLY A 448 -25.10 -7.65 7.84
C GLY A 448 -24.18 -8.59 8.62
N THR A 449 -24.35 -8.59 9.94
CA THR A 449 -23.52 -9.36 10.88
C THR A 449 -24.05 -10.77 11.18
N ALA A 450 -25.19 -11.20 10.61
CA ALA A 450 -25.65 -12.56 10.83
C ALA A 450 -24.64 -13.59 10.30
N PRO A 451 -24.52 -14.78 10.92
CA PRO A 451 -23.58 -15.81 10.47
C PRO A 451 -23.68 -16.13 8.97
N CYS A 452 -24.89 -16.17 8.41
CA CYS A 452 -25.09 -16.41 6.98
C CYS A 452 -24.58 -15.26 6.08
N ALA A 453 -24.71 -14.01 6.53
CA ALA A 453 -24.24 -12.85 5.78
C ALA A 453 -22.72 -12.71 5.84
N VAL A 454 -22.12 -12.99 7.00
CA VAL A 454 -20.66 -13.03 7.19
C VAL A 454 -20.02 -14.17 6.38
N ALA A 455 -20.65 -15.35 6.32
CA ALA A 455 -20.18 -16.45 5.48
C ALA A 455 -20.16 -16.08 3.98
N ALA A 456 -21.19 -15.35 3.51
CA ALA A 456 -21.21 -14.85 2.15
C ALA A 456 -20.09 -13.81 1.90
N GLN A 457 -19.90 -12.87 2.82
CA GLN A 457 -18.80 -11.89 2.75
C GLN A 457 -17.43 -12.57 2.70
N LEU A 458 -17.22 -13.60 3.52
CA LEU A 458 -15.99 -14.38 3.59
C LEU A 458 -15.67 -15.05 2.24
N ALA A 459 -16.69 -15.63 1.58
CA ALA A 459 -16.51 -16.23 0.27
C ALA A 459 -16.11 -15.18 -0.79
N GLU A 460 -16.75 -14.00 -0.77
CA GLU A 460 -16.44 -12.90 -1.71
C GLU A 460 -14.99 -12.40 -1.54
N VAL A 461 -14.53 -12.16 -0.30
CA VAL A 461 -13.16 -11.68 -0.07
C VAL A 461 -12.10 -12.71 -0.44
N LYS A 462 -12.37 -14.01 -0.22
CA LYS A 462 -11.45 -15.08 -0.62
C LYS A 462 -11.33 -15.20 -2.13
N ALA A 463 -12.41 -14.94 -2.88
CA ALA A 463 -12.37 -14.90 -4.33
C ALA A 463 -11.54 -13.72 -4.85
N ASP A 464 -11.69 -12.52 -4.26
CA ASP A 464 -10.87 -11.36 -4.64
C ASP A 464 -9.38 -11.57 -4.29
N LEU A 465 -9.07 -12.20 -3.14
CA LEU A 465 -7.69 -12.54 -2.76
C LEU A 465 -6.96 -13.39 -3.80
N VAL A 466 -7.65 -14.30 -4.49
CA VAL A 466 -7.06 -15.08 -5.59
C VAL A 466 -6.60 -14.16 -6.72
N VAL A 467 -7.46 -13.20 -7.13
CA VAL A 467 -7.12 -12.21 -8.16
C VAL A 467 -5.94 -11.35 -7.75
N GLN A 468 -5.90 -10.93 -6.47
CA GLN A 468 -4.79 -10.16 -5.93
C GLN A 468 -3.46 -10.93 -6.00
N ARG A 469 -3.46 -12.20 -5.58
CA ARG A 469 -2.27 -13.06 -5.60
C ARG A 469 -1.78 -13.36 -7.02
N GLU A 470 -2.70 -13.64 -7.94
CA GLU A 470 -2.37 -13.86 -9.34
C GLU A 470 -1.69 -12.63 -9.95
N TRP A 471 -2.21 -11.42 -9.69
CA TRP A 471 -1.60 -10.18 -10.16
C TRP A 471 -0.23 -9.92 -9.52
N ALA A 472 -0.10 -10.09 -8.21
CA ALA A 472 1.16 -9.85 -7.49
C ALA A 472 2.26 -10.86 -7.88
N GLY A 473 1.89 -12.11 -8.16
CA GLY A 473 2.80 -13.19 -8.56
C GLY A 473 3.11 -13.26 -10.06
N ALA A 474 2.41 -12.49 -10.90
CA ALA A 474 2.65 -12.46 -12.33
C ALA A 474 4.02 -11.86 -12.63
N LYS A 475 4.90 -12.63 -13.27
CA LYS A 475 6.21 -12.14 -13.74
C LYS A 475 6.00 -11.09 -14.83
N ARG A 476 6.63 -9.93 -14.67
CA ARG A 476 6.83 -8.99 -15.78
C ARG A 476 8.04 -9.42 -16.60
N GLY A 477 7.93 -9.24 -17.92
CA GLY A 477 8.94 -9.62 -18.91
C GLY A 477 10.22 -8.82 -18.80
#